data_AF-A0A2M9YKT0-F1
#
_entry.id   AF-A0A2M9YKT0-F1
#
_cell.length_a   1.000
_cell.length_b   1.000
_cell.length_c   1.000
_cell.angle_alpha   90.00
_cell.angle_beta   90.00
_cell.angle_gamma   90.00
#
_symmetry.space_group_name_H-M   'P 1'
#
loop_
_entity.id
_entity.type
_entity.pdbx_description
1 polymer ?
#
loop_
_entity_poly.entity_id
_entity_poly.type
_entity_poly.pdbx_seq_one_letter_code
_entity_poly.pdbx_strand_id
1 'polypeptide(L)' 'MKYLKPLLYPLYALGLTGYLTYTNMFGGGSSNVDEIENVPKTVRENPGVYRAHYTNFMRYSGGK' A
#
# COMPACT_ATOMS: atom_id res chain seq x y z
N MET A 1 -14.52 -28.27 24.64
CA MET A 1 -13.70 -28.32 23.40
C MET A 1 -14.48 -28.53 22.10
N LYS A 2 -15.73 -29.04 22.12
CA LYS A 2 -16.53 -29.35 20.92
C LYS A 2 -16.73 -28.19 19.92
N TYR A 3 -16.78 -26.95 20.41
CA TYR A 3 -17.01 -25.75 19.59
C TYR A 3 -15.74 -24.96 19.23
N LEU A 4 -14.58 -25.35 19.76
CA LEU A 4 -13.34 -24.60 19.57
C LEU A 4 -12.90 -24.66 18.10
N LYS A 5 -12.89 -25.85 17.51
CA LYS A 5 -12.50 -26.08 16.11
C LYS A 5 -13.34 -25.30 15.09
N PRO A 6 -14.70 -25.31 15.16
CA PRO A 6 -15.50 -24.54 14.22
C PRO A 6 -15.41 -23.02 14.43
N LEU A 7 -14.99 -22.54 15.61
CA LEU A 7 -14.76 -21.11 15.86
C LEU A 7 -13.40 -20.60 15.34
N LEU A 8 -12.41 -21.47 15.18
CA LEU A 8 -11.08 -21.07 14.71
C LEU A 8 -11.13 -20.47 13.29
N TYR A 9 -11.92 -21.07 12.39
CA TYR A 9 -12.02 -20.61 11.02
C TYR A 9 -12.64 -19.21 10.87
N PRO A 10 -13.81 -18.89 11.46
CA PRO A 10 -14.36 -17.54 11.40
C PRO A 10 -13.49 -16.52 12.14
N LEU A 11 -12.86 -16.89 13.25
CA LEU A 11 -11.90 -15.99 13.93
C LEU A 11 -10.68 -15.70 13.06
N TYR A 12 -10.15 -16.71 12.37
CA TYR A 12 -9.06 -16.54 11.42
C TYR A 12 -9.46 -15.63 10.26
N ALA A 13 -10.64 -15.85 9.66
CA ALA A 13 -11.15 -15.02 8.58
C ALA A 13 -11.34 -13.56 9.04
N LEU A 14 -11.93 -13.33 10.21
CA LEU A 14 -12.09 -12.01 10.80
C LEU A 14 -10.75 -11.32 11.08
N GLY A 15 -9.76 -12.07 11.59
CA GLY A 15 -8.42 -11.54 11.84
C GLY A 15 -7.75 -11.12 10.54
N LEU A 16 -7.84 -11.96 9.50
CA LEU A 16 -7.25 -11.68 8.19
C LEU A 16 -7.90 -10.47 7.52
N THR A 17 -9.24 -10.39 7.49
CA THR A 17 -9.94 -9.25 6.88
C THR A 17 -9.71 -7.98 7.67
N GLY A 18 -9.74 -8.03 9.00
CA GLY A 18 -9.44 -6.88 9.86
C GLY A 18 -8.02 -6.34 9.63
N TYR A 19 -7.02 -7.23 9.51
CA TYR A 19 -5.66 -6.83 9.19
C TYR A 19 -5.53 -6.18 7.81
N LEU A 20 -6.18 -6.76 6.79
CA LEU A 20 -6.18 -6.20 5.44
C LEU A 20 -6.89 -4.84 5.37
N THR A 21 -8.02 -4.67 6.07
CA THR A 21 -8.70 -3.37 6.17
C THR A 21 -7.84 -2.34 6.87
N TYR A 22 -7.22 -2.71 8.00
CA TYR A 22 -6.34 -1.81 8.74
C TYR A 22 -5.15 -1.36 7.89
N THR A 23 -4.45 -2.29 7.25
CA THR A 23 -3.30 -1.97 6.39
C THR A 23 -3.69 -1.17 5.15
N ASN A 24 -4.91 -1.35 4.62
CA ASN A 24 -5.42 -0.53 3.53
C ASN A 24 -5.66 0.92 3.96
N MET A 25 -6.20 1.15 5.17
CA MET A 25 -6.53 2.49 5.67
C MET A 25 -5.32 3.26 6.21
N PHE A 26 -4.43 2.57 6.93
CA PHE A 26 -3.36 3.20 7.68
C PHE A 26 -1.96 2.92 7.11
N GLY A 27 -1.88 2.15 6.02
CA GLY A 27 -0.63 1.61 5.52
C GLY A 27 -0.23 0.34 6.25
N GLY A 28 0.46 -0.56 5.54
CA GLY A 28 0.98 -1.81 6.07
C GLY A 28 2.46 -1.95 5.70
N GLY A 29 3.31 -2.08 6.71
CA GLY A 29 4.74 -2.34 6.54
C GLY A 29 5.33 -2.67 7.90
N SER A 30 5.91 -3.85 8.04
CA SER A 30 6.61 -4.28 9.27
C SER A 30 8.06 -3.80 9.34
N SER A 31 8.57 -3.23 8.26
CA SER A 31 9.93 -2.71 8.14
C SER A 31 9.91 -1.19 8.05
N ASN A 32 10.84 -0.55 8.75
CA ASN A 32 11.31 0.76 8.34
C ASN A 32 11.72 0.62 6.86
N VAL A 33 11.01 1.29 5.96
CA VAL A 33 11.46 1.38 4.57
C VAL A 33 12.78 2.14 4.60
N ASP A 34 13.84 1.51 4.08
CA ASP A 34 15.14 2.17 3.98
C ASP A 34 14.96 3.47 3.20
N GLU A 35 15.27 4.60 3.85
CA GLU A 35 15.33 5.87 3.16
C GLU A 35 16.53 5.81 2.20
N ILE A 36 16.25 5.85 0.90
CA ILE A 36 17.31 5.93 -0.10
C ILE A 36 17.79 7.39 -0.14
N GLU A 37 18.81 7.70 0.66
CA GLU A 37 19.41 9.05 0.72
C GLU A 37 20.12 9.42 -0.61
N ASN A 38 20.57 8.41 -1.36
CA ASN A 38 21.29 8.55 -2.63
C ASN A 38 20.38 8.68 -3.86
N VAL A 39 19.16 9.18 -3.69
CA VAL A 39 18.30 9.57 -4.82
C VAL A 39 18.65 11.00 -5.25
N PRO A 40 18.90 11.27 -6.55
CA PRO A 40 19.14 12.62 -7.03
C PRO A 40 18.06 13.59 -6.56
N LYS A 41 18.47 14.79 -6.13
CA LYS A 41 17.58 15.85 -5.62
C LYS A 41 16.38 16.12 -6.55
N THR A 42 16.59 16.01 -7.86
CA THR A 42 15.57 16.18 -8.91
C THR A 42 14.43 15.16 -8.83
N VAL A 43 14.68 13.95 -8.33
CA VAL A 43 13.68 12.90 -8.11
C VAL A 43 12.95 13.11 -6.78
N ARG A 44 13.66 13.55 -5.73
CA ARG A 44 13.08 13.80 -4.39
C ARG A 44 12.12 14.98 -4.38
N GLU A 45 12.48 16.08 -5.04
CA GLU A 45 11.68 17.31 -5.06
C GLU A 45 10.53 17.28 -6.09
N ASN A 46 10.49 16.27 -6.96
CA ASN A 46 9.45 16.11 -7.95
C ASN A 46 8.99 14.65 -8.13
N PRO A 47 8.42 14.04 -7.07
CA PRO A 47 7.97 12.64 -7.12
C PRO A 47 6.86 12.43 -8.17
N GLY A 48 6.16 13.49 -8.58
CA GLY A 48 5.12 13.46 -9.61
C GLY A 48 5.63 13.24 -11.03
N VAL A 49 6.92 13.49 -11.31
CA VAL A 49 7.54 13.25 -12.63
C VAL A 49 8.01 11.80 -12.80
N TYR A 50 8.40 11.14 -11.70
CA TYR A 50 8.87 9.75 -11.72
C TYR A 50 7.83 8.73 -11.26
N ARG A 51 6.62 9.20 -10.91
CA ARG A 51 5.49 8.30 -10.65
C ARG A 51 5.23 7.50 -11.92
N ALA A 52 5.47 6.20 -11.84
CA ALA A 52 5.30 5.33 -12.98
C ALA A 52 3.84 5.38 -13.47
N HIS A 53 3.66 5.63 -14.77
CA HIS A 53 2.36 5.80 -15.42
C HIS A 53 1.53 4.50 -15.54
N TYR A 54 1.80 3.49 -14.70
CA TYR A 54 1.14 2.18 -14.79
C TYR A 54 -0.32 2.16 -14.31
N THR A 55 -0.84 3.29 -13.83
CA THR A 55 -2.27 3.46 -13.55
C THR A 55 -2.79 4.50 -14.52
N ASN A 56 -3.62 4.06 -15.49
CA ASN A 56 -4.31 4.87 -16.51
C ASN A 56 -4.36 6.37 -16.20
N PHE A 57 -3.33 7.11 -16.61
CA PHE A 57 -3.27 8.55 -16.41
C PHE A 57 -3.66 9.21 -17.73
N MET A 58 -4.94 9.54 -17.89
CA MET A 58 -5.40 10.34 -19.03
C MET A 58 -4.95 11.80 -18.80
N ARG A 59 -3.73 12.16 -19.27
CA ARG A 59 -3.34 13.57 -19.39
C ARG A 59 -3.90 14.13 -20.69
N TYR A 60 -4.76 15.13 -20.58
CA TYR A 60 -5.00 16.05 -21.68
C TYR A 60 -3.68 16.78 -21.98
N SER A 61 -3.21 16.64 -23.22
CA SER A 61 -1.99 17.25 -23.77
C SER A 61 -2.35 18.33 -24.79
N GLY A 62 -3.19 19.29 -24.39
CA GLY A 62 -3.57 20.40 -25.27
C GLY A 62 -2.64 21.60 -25.07
N GLY A 63 -1.87 21.90 -26.13
CA GLY A 63 -1.50 23.23 -26.65
C GLY A 63 -0.80 24.24 -25.74
N LYS A 64 0.32 24.81 -26.23
CA LYS A 64 1.00 25.97 -25.63
C LYS A 64 0.10 27.19 -25.50
#